data_AF-A0A6G3RZA2-F1
#
_entry.id   AF-A0A6G3RZA2-F1
#
_cell.length_a   1.000
_cell.length_b   1.000
_cell.length_c   1.000
_cell.angle_alpha   90.00
_cell.angle_beta   90.00
_cell.angle_gamma   90.00
#
_symmetry.space_group_name_H-M   'P 1'
#
loop_
_entity.id
_entity.type
_entity.pdbx_description
1 polymer ?
#
loop_
_entity_poly.entity_id
_entity_poly.type
_entity_poly.pdbx_seq_one_letter_code
_entity_poly.pdbx_strand_id
1 'polypeptide(L)'
;DGRPEEQSLLAALAALFVRGASVDWRELLPAGGAAAPRLDLPTYAFDHEHFWLRTADAATDAASLGQTAADHPLLGAVVQLPQSDGLLFTSRLS
;
A
#
# COMPACT_ATOMS: atom_id res chain seq x y z
N ASP A 1 36.78 -25.84 18.90
CA ASP A 1 35.45 -25.27 19.21
C ASP A 1 34.41 -26.38 19.32
N GLY A 2 34.11 -26.82 20.54
CA GLY A 2 33.23 -27.97 20.83
C GLY A 2 31.74 -27.69 20.61
N ARG A 3 31.36 -27.21 19.43
CA ARG A 3 29.95 -27.07 19.06
C ARG A 3 29.36 -28.46 18.80
N PRO A 4 28.12 -28.75 19.25
CA PRO A 4 27.45 -30.01 18.94
C PRO A 4 27.42 -30.25 17.43
N GLU A 5 27.70 -31.48 16.99
CA GLU A 5 27.78 -31.85 15.57
C GLU A 5 26.48 -31.51 14.82
N GLU A 6 25.34 -31.74 15.46
CA GLU A 6 24.00 -31.43 14.94
C GLU A 6 23.84 -29.94 14.61
N GLN A 7 24.28 -29.06 15.51
CA GLN A 7 24.18 -27.62 15.32
C GLN A 7 25.10 -27.13 14.19
N SER A 8 26.28 -27.76 14.07
CA SER A 8 27.24 -27.45 13.00
C SER A 8 26.70 -27.88 11.63
N LEU A 9 26.06 -29.05 11.56
CA LEU A 9 25.41 -29.54 10.36
C LEU A 9 24.24 -28.63 9.91
N LEU A 10 23.33 -28.30 10.82
CA LEU A 10 22.18 -27.42 10.51
C LEU A 10 22.63 -26.03 10.06
N ALA A 11 23.67 -25.47 10.69
CA ALA A 11 24.24 -24.19 10.27
C ALA A 11 24.83 -24.25 8.85
N ALA A 12 25.50 -25.36 8.49
CA ALA A 12 26.03 -25.56 7.14
C ALA A 12 24.90 -25.67 6.09
N LEU A 13 23.85 -26.44 6.39
CA LEU A 13 22.67 -26.55 5.51
C LEU A 13 21.96 -25.20 5.33
N ALA A 14 21.80 -24.43 6.41
CA ALA A 14 21.23 -23.09 6.35
C ALA A 14 22.07 -22.15 5.48
N ALA A 15 23.40 -22.20 5.61
CA ALA A 15 24.31 -21.40 4.78
C ALA A 15 24.21 -21.76 3.29
N LEU A 16 24.04 -23.05 2.95
CA LEU A 16 23.82 -23.49 1.57
C LEU A 16 22.48 -23.00 1.03
N PHE A 17 21.41 -23.10 1.81
CA PHE A 17 20.08 -22.63 1.43
C PHE A 17 20.04 -21.12 1.18
N VAL A 18 20.67 -20.32 2.05
CA VAL A 18 20.80 -18.86 1.87
C VAL A 18 21.56 -18.50 0.58
N ARG A 19 22.48 -19.37 0.15
CA ARG A 19 23.22 -19.23 -1.11
C ARG A 19 22.46 -19.77 -2.34
N GLY A 20 21.21 -20.20 -2.18
CA GLY A 20 20.33 -20.64 -3.26
C GLY A 20 20.37 -22.13 -3.57
N ALA A 21 21.06 -22.95 -2.77
CA ALA A 21 20.98 -24.40 -2.92
C ALA A 21 19.60 -24.91 -2.49
N SER A 22 19.04 -25.86 -3.23
CA SER A 22 17.80 -26.54 -2.84
C SER A 22 18.05 -27.47 -1.65
N VAL A 23 17.42 -27.19 -0.51
CA VAL A 23 17.45 -28.03 0.69
C VAL A 23 16.01 -28.43 1.01
N ASP A 24 15.73 -29.74 1.08
CA ASP A 24 14.40 -30.22 1.48
C ASP A 24 14.31 -30.31 3.01
N TRP A 25 13.83 -29.24 3.63
CA TRP A 25 13.66 -29.16 5.08
C TRP A 25 12.60 -30.14 5.64
N ARG A 26 11.75 -30.73 4.79
CA ARG A 26 10.69 -31.65 5.22
C ARG A 26 11.23 -32.99 5.68
N GLU A 27 12.34 -33.45 5.10
CA GLU A 27 12.99 -34.71 5.49
C GLU A 27 13.59 -34.65 6.90
N LEU A 28 13.88 -33.44 7.39
CA LEU A 28 14.37 -33.20 8.74
C LEU A 28 13.24 -33.19 9.80
N LEU A 29 11.97 -33.11 9.36
CA LEU A 29 10.82 -33.09 10.26
C LEU A 29 10.26 -34.50 10.49
N PRO A 30 9.76 -34.80 11.70
CA PRO A 30 9.04 -36.05 11.96
C PRO A 30 7.90 -36.27 10.94
N ALA A 31 7.77 -37.51 10.45
CA ALA A 31 6.78 -37.91 9.44
C ALA A 31 6.82 -37.09 8.12
N GLY A 32 8.00 -36.61 7.71
CA GLY A 32 8.20 -35.90 6.44
C GLY A 32 7.48 -34.55 6.39
N GLY A 33 7.26 -33.92 7.55
CA GLY A 33 6.56 -32.64 7.69
C GLY A 33 5.04 -32.72 7.49
N ALA A 34 4.49 -33.81 6.97
CA ALA A 34 3.05 -33.94 6.70
C ALA A 34 2.19 -34.03 7.97
N ALA A 35 2.76 -34.53 9.07
CA ALA A 35 2.09 -34.62 10.37
C ALA A 35 2.36 -33.41 11.28
N ALA A 36 3.15 -32.42 10.83
CA ALA A 36 3.42 -31.23 11.63
C ALA A 36 2.18 -30.31 11.62
N PRO A 37 1.70 -29.84 12.78
CA PRO A 37 0.62 -28.85 12.81
C PRO A 37 1.08 -27.56 12.13
N ARG A 38 0.19 -26.94 11.33
CA ARG A 38 0.43 -25.58 10.84
C ARG A 38 0.28 -24.61 12.02
N LEU A 39 1.29 -23.77 12.21
CA LEU A 39 1.31 -22.75 13.24
C LEU A 39 1.09 -21.39 12.60
N ASP A 40 0.30 -20.55 13.27
CA ASP A 40 0.19 -19.15 12.90
C ASP A 40 1.52 -18.45 13.22
N LEU A 41 2.17 -17.94 12.18
CA LEU A 41 3.39 -17.16 12.28
C LEU A 41 3.05 -15.67 12.24
N PRO A 42 3.88 -14.81 12.86
CA PRO A 42 3.79 -13.37 12.64
C PRO A 42 3.76 -13.07 11.13
N THR A 43 2.90 -12.14 10.74
CA THR A 43 2.88 -11.69 9.35
C THR A 43 4.21 -11.03 8.99
N TYR A 44 4.58 -11.10 7.72
CA TYR A 44 5.76 -10.41 7.20
C TYR A 44 5.76 -8.93 7.66
N ALA A 45 6.89 -8.47 8.17
CA ALA A 45 7.05 -7.09 8.61
C ALA A 45 7.26 -6.19 7.38
N PHE A 46 6.17 -5.84 6.71
CA PHE A 46 6.21 -4.87 5.62
C PHE A 46 6.80 -3.55 6.10
N ASP A 47 7.64 -2.94 5.27
CA ASP A 47 8.08 -1.58 5.49
C ASP A 47 6.93 -0.63 5.09
N HIS A 48 6.38 0.08 6.06
CA HIS A 48 5.17 0.89 5.88
C HIS A 48 5.54 2.32 5.48
N GLU A 49 5.34 2.65 4.22
CA GLU A 49 5.50 4.01 3.70
C GLU A 49 4.17 4.57 3.19
N HIS A 50 3.94 5.87 3.44
CA HIS A 50 2.73 6.57 3.03
C HIS A 50 2.80 6.99 1.56
N PHE A 51 2.38 6.11 0.67
CA PHE A 51 2.25 6.38 -0.76
C PHE A 51 0.90 7.01 -1.12
N TRP A 52 0.60 8.19 -0.55
CA TRP A 52 -0.62 8.96 -0.84
C TRP A 52 -0.31 10.28 -1.56
N LEU A 53 -1.24 10.72 -2.42
CA LEU A 53 -1.18 12.04 -3.03
C LEU A 53 -1.31 13.12 -1.95
N ARG A 54 -0.36 14.05 -1.91
CA ARG A 54 -0.43 15.22 -1.03
C ARG A 54 -1.32 16.25 -1.69
N THR A 55 -2.40 16.64 -1.03
CA THR A 55 -3.20 17.79 -1.45
C THR A 55 -2.30 19.03 -1.43
N ALA A 56 -2.11 19.67 -2.59
CA ALA A 56 -1.64 21.05 -2.61
C ALA A 56 -2.63 21.92 -1.80
N ASP A 57 -2.18 23.05 -1.25
CA ASP A 57 -3.10 24.04 -0.66
C ASP A 57 -4.26 24.22 -1.63
N ALA A 58 -5.44 23.78 -1.19
CA ALA A 58 -6.53 23.48 -2.10
C ALA A 58 -6.81 24.74 -2.91
N ALA A 59 -6.62 24.66 -4.23
CA ALA A 59 -7.28 25.59 -5.12
C ALA A 59 -8.78 25.29 -4.93
N THR A 60 -9.42 26.02 -4.02
CA THR A 60 -10.86 25.91 -3.74
C THR A 60 -11.66 26.73 -4.75
N ASP A 61 -11.08 27.00 -5.92
CA ASP A 61 -11.72 27.76 -6.97
C ASP A 61 -12.58 26.84 -7.85
N ALA A 62 -13.48 27.46 -8.61
CA ALA A 62 -14.38 26.74 -9.51
C ALA A 62 -13.62 25.90 -10.55
N ALA A 63 -12.47 26.40 -11.01
CA ALA A 63 -11.64 25.75 -12.03
C ALA A 63 -11.11 24.40 -11.55
N SER A 64 -10.72 24.29 -10.28
CA SER A 64 -10.21 23.04 -9.69
C SER A 64 -11.29 21.97 -9.54
N LEU A 65 -12.56 22.37 -9.55
CA LEU A 65 -13.71 21.46 -9.61
C LEU A 65 -14.14 21.15 -11.05
N GLY A 66 -13.41 21.62 -12.06
CA GLY A 66 -13.77 21.49 -13.48
C GLY A 66 -14.95 22.38 -13.90
N GLN A 67 -15.29 23.39 -13.10
CA GLN A 67 -16.35 24.35 -13.40
C GLN A 67 -15.77 25.60 -14.06
N THR A 68 -16.58 26.28 -14.86
CA THR A 68 -16.21 27.56 -15.47
C THR A 68 -16.23 28.66 -14.41
N ALA A 69 -15.11 29.36 -14.23
CA ALA A 69 -15.04 30.55 -13.39
C ALA A 69 -15.88 31.69 -13.99
N ALA A 70 -16.58 32.45 -13.14
CA ALA A 70 -17.43 33.56 -13.60
C ALA A 70 -16.69 34.92 -13.70
N ASP A 71 -15.39 34.96 -13.38
CA ASP A 71 -14.55 36.17 -13.32
C ASP A 71 -15.22 37.37 -12.63
N HIS A 72 -15.88 37.09 -11.50
CA HIS A 72 -16.67 38.07 -10.77
C HIS A 72 -16.36 38.01 -9.26
N PRO A 73 -16.25 39.16 -8.57
CA PRO A 73 -15.83 39.19 -7.15
C PRO A 73 -16.79 38.47 -6.19
N LEU A 74 -18.06 38.33 -6.56
CA LEU A 74 -19.09 37.68 -5.73
C LEU A 74 -19.63 36.35 -6.30
N LEU A 75 -19.28 36.00 -7.55
CA LEU A 75 -19.79 34.81 -8.22
C LEU A 75 -18.59 33.95 -8.61
N GLY A 76 -18.47 32.76 -8.01
CA GLY A 76 -17.28 31.92 -8.14
C GLY A 76 -17.32 31.00 -9.36
N ALA A 77 -18.48 30.42 -9.65
CA ALA A 77 -18.69 29.52 -10.79
C ALA A 77 -19.97 29.86 -11.54
N VAL A 78 -20.00 29.53 -12.83
CA VAL A 78 -21.18 29.61 -13.71
C VAL A 78 -21.42 28.27 -14.41
N VAL A 79 -22.68 27.82 -14.41
CA VAL A 79 -23.12 26.60 -15.09
C VAL A 79 -24.36 26.89 -15.93
N GLN A 80 -24.33 26.46 -17.19
CA GLN A 80 -25.49 26.50 -18.10
C GLN A 80 -26.48 25.41 -17.70
N LEU A 81 -27.75 25.77 -17.51
CA LEU A 81 -28.81 24.79 -17.23
C LEU A 81 -29.14 24.03 -18.52
N PRO A 82 -29.10 22.69 -18.56
CA PRO A 82 -29.27 21.95 -19.80
C PRO A 82 -30.69 22.00 -20.38
N GLN A 83 -31.70 22.29 -19.56
CA GLN A 83 -33.12 22.26 -19.93
C GLN A 83 -33.73 23.65 -20.11
N SER A 84 -32.95 24.72 -20.00
CA SER A 84 -33.40 26.10 -20.18
C SER A 84 -32.26 26.97 -20.69
N ASP A 85 -32.56 28.14 -21.25
CA ASP A 85 -31.53 29.15 -21.57
C ASP A 85 -31.04 29.89 -20.31
N GLY A 86 -31.06 29.24 -19.15
CA GLY A 86 -30.77 29.82 -17.83
C GLY A 86 -29.33 29.58 -17.37
N LEU A 87 -28.82 30.50 -16.55
CA LEU A 87 -27.53 30.40 -15.88
C LEU A 87 -27.71 30.18 -14.38
N LEU A 88 -26.96 29.23 -13.81
CA LEU A 88 -26.80 29.08 -12.36
C LEU A 88 -25.43 29.60 -11.95
N PHE A 89 -25.41 30.50 -10.97
CA PHE A 89 -24.18 31.00 -10.35
C PHE A 89 -24.06 30.46 -8.93
N THR A 90 -22.85 30.07 -8.53
CA THR A 90 -22.57 29.62 -7.17
C THR A 90 -21.41 30.42 -6.57
N SER A 91 -21.48 30.67 -5.26
CA SER A 91 -20.41 31.33 -4.50
C SER A 91 -20.38 30.83 -3.07
N ARG A 92 -19.19 30.93 -2.46
CA ARG A 92 -18.97 30.66 -1.04
C ARG A 92 -18.69 31.99 -0.35
N LEU A 93 -19.64 32.47 0.44
CA LEU A 93 -19.41 33.57 1.38
C LEU A 93 -19.03 32.96 2.74
N SER A 94 -17.96 33.46 3.33
CA SER A 94 -17.51 33.11 4.68
C SER A 94 -17.32 34.35 5.52
#